data_AF-A0A921MLZ8-F1
#
_entry.id   AF-A0A921MLZ8-F1
#
_cell.length_a   1.000
_cell.length_b   1.000
_cell.length_c   1.000
_cell.angle_alpha   90.00
_cell.angle_beta   90.00
_cell.angle_gamma   90.00
#
_symmetry.space_group_name_H-M   'P 1'
#
loop_
_entity.id
_entity.type
_entity.pdbx_description
1 polymer ?
#
loop_
_entity_poly.entity_id
_entity_poly.type
_entity_poly.pdbx_seq_one_letter_code
_entity_poly.pdbx_strand_id
1 'polypeptide(L)' 'SFGGGLIYALLSGKSTQEAVEFAVAASALKHSIEGDYNMVTVAEVEKLAGGDGSGRIQR' A
#
# COMPACT_ATOMS: atom_id res chain seq x y z
N SER A 1 0.72 7.81 5.36
CA SER A 1 0.79 6.52 4.64
C SER A 1 0.54 6.70 3.14
N PHE A 2 -0.67 7.13 2.70
CA PHE A 2 -1.02 7.31 1.27
C PHE A 2 0.02 8.09 0.46
N GLY A 3 0.36 9.32 0.87
CA GLY A 3 1.30 10.16 0.13
C GLY A 3 2.69 9.55 -0.02
N GLY A 4 3.19 8.85 1.02
CA GLY A 4 4.45 8.12 0.95
C GLY A 4 4.39 6.93 -0.02
N GLY A 5 3.28 6.18 -0.02
CA GLY A 5 3.02 5.11 -0.98
C GLY A 5 2.94 5.63 -2.42
N LEU A 6 2.31 6.78 -2.64
CA LEU A 6 2.19 7.39 -3.96
C LEU A 6 3.55 7.86 -4.50
N ILE A 7 4.34 8.54 -3.67
CA ILE A 7 5.70 8.97 -4.03
C ILE A 7 6.56 7.75 -4.39
N TYR A 8 6.55 6.72 -3.55
CA TYR A 8 7.29 5.48 -3.81
C TYR A 8 6.88 4.84 -5.14
N ALA A 9 5.58 4.69 -5.39
CA ALA A 9 5.09 4.01 -6.58
C ALA A 9 5.44 4.76 -7.88
N LEU A 10 5.33 6.09 -7.87
CA LEU A 10 5.73 6.94 -9.00
C LEU A 10 7.24 6.87 -9.25
N LEU A 11 8.06 6.94 -8.19
CA LEU A 11 9.52 6.80 -8.31
C LEU A 11 9.95 5.40 -8.76
N SER A 12 9.12 4.38 -8.48
CA SER A 12 9.35 2.99 -8.90
C SER A 12 8.87 2.71 -10.33
N GLY A 13 8.38 3.72 -11.06
CA GLY A 13 7.97 3.57 -12.46
C GLY A 13 6.63 2.85 -12.67
N LYS A 14 5.80 2.71 -11.63
CA LYS A 14 4.44 2.17 -11.77
C LYS A 14 3.57 3.12 -12.59
N SER A 15 2.61 2.59 -13.34
CA SER A 15 1.62 3.41 -14.03
C SER A 15 0.76 4.20 -13.03
N THR A 16 0.07 5.24 -13.49
CA THR A 16 -0.77 6.07 -12.62
C THR A 16 -1.81 5.24 -11.85
N GLN A 17 -2.41 4.24 -12.50
CA GLN A 17 -3.41 3.37 -11.86
C GLN A 17 -2.77 2.51 -10.76
N GLU A 18 -1.67 1.82 -11.08
CA GLU A 18 -0.93 1.00 -10.11
C GLU A 18 -0.39 1.83 -8.95
N ALA A 19 0.00 3.09 -9.20
CA ALA A 19 0.50 3.97 -8.17
C ALA A 19 -0.60 4.39 -7.18
N VAL A 20 -1.81 4.65 -7.68
CA VAL A 20 -2.98 4.93 -6.83
C VAL A 20 -3.36 3.69 -6.04
N GLU A 21 -3.43 2.52 -6.67
CA GLU A 21 -3.77 1.25 -6.01
C GLU A 21 -2.77 0.90 -4.92
N PHE A 22 -1.47 1.05 -5.20
CA PHE A 22 -0.40 0.86 -4.21
C PHE A 22 -0.54 1.84 -3.03
N ALA A 23 -0.77 3.12 -3.30
CA ALA A 23 -0.91 4.13 -2.27
C ALA A 23 -2.13 3.89 -1.37
N VAL A 24 -3.26 3.47 -1.94
CA VAL A 24 -4.47 3.10 -1.20
C VAL A 24 -4.22 1.86 -0.33
N ALA A 25 -3.59 0.81 -0.88
CA ALA A 25 -3.23 -0.39 -0.13
C ALA A 25 -2.29 -0.08 1.04
N ALA A 26 -1.24 0.73 0.81
CA ALA A 26 -0.33 1.19 1.87
C ALA A 26 -1.04 2.01 2.95
N SER A 27 -2.07 2.77 2.57
CA SER A 27 -2.90 3.52 3.52
C SER A 27 -3.79 2.61 4.34
N ALA A 28 -4.44 1.62 3.71
CA ALA A 28 -5.29 0.65 4.39
C ALA A 28 -4.51 -0.17 5.42
N LEU A 29 -3.32 -0.66 5.05
CA LEU A 29 -2.46 -1.43 5.97
C LEU A 29 -2.01 -0.61 7.18
N LYS A 30 -1.75 0.70 7.01
CA LYS A 30 -1.37 1.59 8.11
C LYS A 30 -2.41 1.61 9.24
N HIS A 31 -3.70 1.51 8.92
CA HIS A 31 -4.76 1.50 9.93
C HIS A 31 -4.78 0.23 10.80
N SER A 32 -4.01 -0.81 10.43
CA SER A 32 -3.83 -2.03 11.23
C SER A 32 -2.60 -2.02 12.14
N ILE A 33 -1.84 -0.92 12.17
CA ILE A 33 -0.59 -0.77 12.91
C ILE A 33 -0.73 0.43 13.84
N GLU A 34 -0.52 0.21 15.13
CA GLU A 34 -0.52 1.27 16.14
C GLU A 34 0.65 2.25 15.96
N GLY A 35 0.44 3.50 16.38
CA GLY A 35 1.38 4.60 16.17
C GLY A 35 1.26 5.26 14.80
N ASP A 36 2.12 6.22 14.50
CA ASP A 36 1.95 7.11 13.33
C ASP A 36 2.73 6.64 12.10
N TYR A 37 3.83 5.92 12.31
CA TYR A 37 4.69 5.45 11.23
C TYR A 37 4.06 4.31 10.44
N ASN A 38 4.26 4.35 9.13
CA ASN A 38 3.82 3.29 8.23
C ASN A 38 4.87 2.17 8.19
N MET A 39 4.77 1.21 9.12
CA MET A 39 5.67 0.06 9.23
C MET A 39 5.19 -1.12 8.36
N VAL A 40 4.98 -0.86 7.08
CA VAL A 40 4.52 -1.86 6.09
C VAL A 40 5.63 -2.11 5.08
N THR A 41 5.76 -3.34 4.61
CA THR A 41 6.69 -3.73 3.55
C THR A 41 6.06 -3.55 2.16
N VAL A 42 6.91 -3.38 1.14
CA VAL A 42 6.45 -3.32 -0.26
C VAL A 42 5.66 -4.58 -0.63
N ALA A 43 6.13 -5.75 -0.21
CA ALA A 43 5.47 -7.03 -0.49
C ALA A 43 4.05 -7.13 0.09
N GLU A 44 3.82 -6.65 1.31
CA GLU A 44 2.47 -6.60 1.91
C GLU A 44 1.54 -5.67 1.14
N VAL A 45 2.06 -4.51 0.70
CA VAL A 45 1.29 -3.54 -0.08
C VAL A 45 0.93 -4.11 -1.45
N GLU A 46 1.89 -4.74 -2.14
CA GLU A 46 1.65 -5.35 -3.46
C GLU A 46 0.68 -6.53 -3.36
N LYS A 47 0.77 -7.34 -2.31
CA LYS A 47 -0.18 -8.43 -2.05
C LYS A 47 -1.61 -7.90 -1.86
N LEU A 48 -1.79 -6.81 -1.13
CA LEU A 48 -3.11 -6.20 -0.92
C LEU A 48 -3.62 -5.50 -2.20
N ALA A 49 -2.77 -4.75 -2.90
CA ALA A 49 -3.12 -4.05 -4.14
C ALA A 49 -3.47 -5.01 -5.27
N GLY A 50 -2.77 -6.16 -5.36
CA GLY A 50 -3.00 -7.20 -6.37
C GLY A 50 -4.28 -8.01 -6.18
N GLY A 51 -5.07 -7.72 -5.14
CA GLY A 51 -6.39 -8.31 -4.94
C GLY A 51 -6.37 -9.70 -4.32
N ASP A 52 -6.36 -9.75 -2.99
CA ASP A 52 -6.94 -10.88 -2.25
C ASP A 52 -8.48 -10.93 -2.39
N GLY A 53 -9.12 -9.88 -2.92
CA GLY A 53 -10.56 -9.81 -3.23
C GLY A 53 -11.48 -9.81 -2.01
N SER A 54 -11.00 -10.27 -0.85
CA SER A 54 -11.77 -10.35 0.40
C SER A 54 -11.55 -9.13 1.32
N GLY A 55 -10.61 -8.24 0.96
CA GLY A 55 -10.23 -7.08 1.77
C GLY A 55 -9.53 -7.47 3.07
N ARG A 56 -9.10 -8.73 3.20
CA ARG A 56 -8.46 -9.24 4.41
C ARG A 56 -6.97 -8.95 4.37
N ILE A 57 -6.48 -8.39 5.46
CA ILE A 57 -5.06 -8.19 5.68
C ILE A 57 -4.44 -9.57 5.97
N GLN A 58 -3.60 -10.07 5.07
CA GLN A 58 -2.82 -11.28 5.28
C GLN A 58 -1.35 -10.90 5.48
N ARG A 59 -0.86 -11.05 6.72
CA ARG A 59 0.54 -10.82 7.10
C ARG A 59 1.40 -12.04 6.83
#